data_AF-A0A1B7WUT8-F1
#
_entry.id   AF-A0A1B7WUT8-F1
#
_cell.length_a   1.000
_cell.length_b   1.000
_cell.length_c   1.000
_cell.angle_alpha   90.00
_cell.angle_beta   90.00
_cell.angle_gamma   90.00
#
_symmetry.space_group_name_H-M   'P 1'
#
loop_
_entity.id
_entity.type
_entity.pdbx_description
1 polymer ?
#
loop_
_entity_poly.entity_id
_entity_poly.type
_entity_poly.pdbx_seq_one_letter_code
_entity_poly.pdbx_strand_id
1 'polypeptide(L)' 'MTQKIIESDKSISDLLQTIEPKGIADESMRHTVEVLLNLIEQLQLKVKGLESENQRLKDENNRLKGEQGQP' A
#
# COMPACT_ATOMS: atom_id res chain seq x y z
N MET A 1 6.04 -8.90 -15.05
CA MET A 1 5.95 -9.31 -13.62
C MET A 1 5.25 -8.24 -12.79
N THR A 2 5.61 -6.96 -12.95
CA THR A 2 4.96 -5.79 -12.30
C THR A 2 3.45 -5.69 -12.56
N GLN A 3 2.98 -5.86 -13.80
CA GLN A 3 1.55 -5.76 -14.14
C GLN A 3 0.67 -6.77 -13.35
N LYS A 4 1.13 -8.02 -13.25
CA LYS A 4 0.40 -9.10 -12.55
C LYS A 4 0.31 -8.88 -11.04
N ILE A 5 1.33 -8.23 -10.46
CA ILE A 5 1.37 -7.88 -9.02
C ILE A 5 0.39 -6.74 -8.72
N ILE A 6 0.36 -5.71 -9.57
CA ILE A 6 -0.56 -4.57 -9.43
C ILE A 6 -2.03 -5.01 -9.57
N GLU A 7 -2.32 -5.94 -10.48
CA GLU A 7 -3.66 -6.52 -10.65
C GLU A 7 -4.09 -7.36 -9.44
N SER A 8 -3.18 -8.15 -8.85
CA SER A 8 -3.47 -8.86 -7.61
C SER A 8 -3.69 -7.92 -6.42
N ASP A 9 -2.92 -6.83 -6.33
CA ASP A 9 -3.06 -5.86 -5.24
C ASP A 9 -4.39 -5.11 -5.31
N LYS A 10 -4.84 -4.74 -6.51
CA LYS A 10 -6.16 -4.14 -6.72
C LYS A 10 -7.28 -5.11 -6.32
N SER A 11 -7.19 -6.37 -6.74
CA SER A 11 -8.18 -7.40 -6.42
C SER A 11 -8.27 -7.68 -4.91
N ILE A 12 -7.15 -7.61 -4.19
CA ILE A 12 -7.11 -7.79 -2.74
C ILE A 12 -7.69 -6.56 -2.03
N SER A 13 -7.37 -5.36 -2.51
CA SER A 13 -7.95 -4.12 -1.97
C SER A 13 -9.47 -4.10 -2.09
N ASP A 14 -9.99 -4.51 -3.25
CA ASP A 14 -11.43 -4.59 -3.48
C ASP A 14 -12.08 -5.62 -2.53
N LEU A 15 -11.42 -6.76 -2.30
CA LEU A 15 -11.90 -7.78 -1.35
C LEU A 15 -11.95 -7.25 0.09
N LEU A 16 -10.93 -6.51 0.54
CA LEU A 16 -10.88 -5.94 1.89
C LEU A 16 -12.05 -4.97 2.16
N GLN A 17 -12.49 -4.22 1.14
CA GLN A 17 -13.63 -3.30 1.26
C GLN A 17 -14.98 -4.01 1.43
N THR A 18 -15.05 -5.32 1.16
CA THR A 18 -16.28 -6.12 1.32
C THR A 18 -16.41 -6.77 2.70
N ILE A 19 -15.38 -6.67 3.56
CA ILE A 19 -15.39 -7.31 4.88
C ILE A 19 -16.25 -6.49 5.85
N GLU A 20 -17.24 -7.15 6.46
CA GLU A 20 -18.14 -6.59 7.47
C GLU A 20 -17.96 -7.29 8.83
N PRO A 21 -17.04 -6.82 9.70
CA PRO A 21 -16.75 -7.48 10.99
C PRO A 21 -17.95 -7.54 11.94
N LYS A 22 -18.92 -6.64 11.77
CA LYS A 22 -20.15 -6.59 12.59
C LYS A 22 -20.99 -7.87 12.51
N GLY A 23 -20.85 -8.67 11.45
CA GLY A 23 -21.51 -9.96 11.32
C GLY A 23 -20.90 -11.08 12.19
N ILE A 24 -19.75 -10.83 12.82
CA ILE A 24 -19.07 -11.82 13.66
C ILE A 24 -19.68 -11.81 15.07
N ALA A 25 -20.31 -12.92 15.43
CA ALA A 25 -21.00 -13.09 16.72
C ALA A 25 -20.02 -13.10 17.90
N ASP A 26 -18.89 -13.81 17.77
CA ASP A 26 -17.85 -13.86 18.79
C ASP A 26 -17.17 -12.49 18.92
N GLU A 27 -17.25 -11.89 20.10
CA GLU A 27 -16.75 -10.54 20.34
C GLU A 27 -15.23 -10.44 20.24
N SER A 28 -14.51 -11.44 20.77
CA SER A 28 -13.05 -11.47 20.70
C SER A 28 -12.56 -11.57 19.26
N MET A 29 -13.21 -12.40 18.45
CA MET A 29 -12.93 -12.56 17.03
C MET A 29 -13.25 -11.28 16.27
N ARG A 30 -14.42 -10.66 16.51
CA ARG A 30 -14.80 -9.39 15.88
C ARG A 30 -13.75 -8.31 16.15
N HIS A 31 -13.37 -8.13 17.41
CA HIS A 31 -12.37 -7.16 17.80
C HIS A 31 -11.00 -7.44 17.16
N THR A 32 -10.60 -8.71 17.12
CA THR A 32 -9.35 -9.13 16.46
C THR A 32 -9.36 -8.76 14.97
N VAL A 33 -10.46 -9.03 14.27
CA VAL A 33 -10.61 -8.67 12.85
C VAL A 33 -10.58 -7.15 12.65
N GLU A 34 -11.26 -6.37 13.49
CA GLU A 34 -11.24 -4.90 13.43
C GLU A 34 -9.82 -4.35 13.61
N VAL A 35 -9.06 -4.87 14.56
CA VAL A 35 -7.65 -4.48 14.78
C VAL A 35 -6.79 -4.82 13.57
N LEU A 36 -6.97 -5.99 12.97
CA LEU A 36 -6.24 -6.39 11.77
C LEU A 36 -6.56 -5.49 10.57
N LEU A 37 -7.83 -5.14 10.36
CA LEU A 37 -8.24 -4.23 9.27
C LEU A 37 -7.61 -2.85 9.44
N ASN A 38 -7.62 -2.30 10.65
CA ASN A 38 -6.97 -1.03 10.96
C ASN A 38 -5.46 -1.08 10.69
N LEU A 39 -4.80 -2.18 11.07
CA LEU A 39 -3.38 -2.37 10.82
C LEU A 39 -3.07 -2.45 9.31
N ILE A 40 -3.90 -3.17 8.55
CA ILE A 40 -3.76 -3.29 7.09
C ILE A 40 -3.89 -1.91 6.43
N GLU A 41 -4.87 -1.10 6.83
CA GLU A 41 -5.04 0.26 6.31
C GLU A 41 -3.81 1.14 6.60
N GLN A 42 -3.29 1.11 7.83
CA GLN A 42 -2.07 1.85 8.19
C GLN A 42 -0.85 1.41 7.35
N LEU A 43 -0.71 0.11 7.10
CA LEU A 43 0.37 -0.43 6.26
C LEU A 43 0.20 0.00 4.80
N GLN A 44 -1.01 -0.02 4.25
CA GLN A 44 -1.28 0.47 2.89
C GLN A 44 -0.91 1.95 2.73
N LEU A 45 -1.29 2.79 3.69
CA LEU A 45 -0.91 4.22 3.69
C LEU A 45 0.61 4.40 3.73
N LYS A 46 1.30 3.63 4.56
CA LYS A 46 2.76 3.67 4.67
C LYS A 46 3.45 3.24 3.37
N VAL A 47 2.99 2.16 2.74
CA VAL A 47 3.53 1.68 1.46
C VAL A 47 3.35 2.76 0.39
N LYS A 48 2.15 3.33 0.25
CA LYS A 48 1.90 4.42 -0.71
C LYS A 48 2.80 5.63 -0.49
N GLY A 49 3.05 5.99 0.77
CA GLY A 49 3.99 7.05 1.13
C GLY A 49 5.42 6.74 0.72
N LEU A 50 5.89 5.52 1.00
CA LEU A 50 7.24 5.06 0.62
C LEU A 50 7.42 4.99 -0.90
N GLU A 51 6.42 4.53 -1.65
CA GLU A 51 6.46 4.49 -3.11
C GLU A 51 6.55 5.90 -3.70
N SER A 52 5.78 6.84 -3.15
CA SER A 52 5.82 8.25 -3.56
C SER A 52 7.20 8.87 -3.31
N GLU A 53 7.78 8.63 -2.13
CA GLU A 53 9.11 9.13 -1.79
C GLU A 53 10.20 8.47 -2.63
N ASN A 54 10.08 7.17 -2.90
CA ASN A 54 10.99 6.46 -3.78
C ASN A 54 10.98 7.05 -5.20
N GLN A 55 9.79 7.39 -5.71
CA GLN A 55 9.66 8.04 -7.02
C GLN A 55 10.30 9.42 -7.02
N ARG A 56 10.04 10.24 -5.99
CA ARG A 56 10.66 11.57 -5.83
C ARG A 56 12.20 11.47 -5.81
N LEU A 57 12.75 10.49 -5.09
CA LEU A 57 14.19 10.27 -5.02
C LEU A 57 14.78 9.79 -6.36
N LYS A 58 14.06 8.97 -7.13
CA LYS A 58 14.47 8.56 -8.48
C LYS A 58 14.52 9.74 -9.43
N ASP A 59 13.49 10.60 -9.40
CA ASP A 59 13.41 11.79 -10.25
C ASP A 59 14.56 12.75 -9.92
N GLU A 60 14.84 12.95 -8.63
CA GLU A 60 15.96 13.75 -8.17
C GLU A 60 17.32 13.17 -8.57
N ASN A 61 17.48 11.84 -8.47
CA ASN A 61 18.71 11.17 -8.89
C ASN A 61 18.96 11.34 -10.40
N ASN A 62 17.90 11.26 -11.21
CA ASN A 62 17.98 11.46 -12.65
C ASN A 62 18.30 12.92 -13.01
N ARG A 63 17.71 13.89 -12.29
CA ARG A 63 18.03 15.32 -12.44
C ARG A 63 19.52 15.58 -12.19
N LEU A 64 20.05 15.11 -11.06
CA LEU A 64 21.45 15.29 -10.68
C LEU A 64 22.43 14.65 -11.67
N LYS A 65 22.10 13.45 -12.19
CA LYS A 65 22.90 12.79 -13.24
C LYS A 65 22.88 13.57 -14.55
N GLY A 66 21.75 14.20 -14.90
CA GLY A 66 21.65 15.07 -16.07
C GLY A 66 22.51 16.33 -15.95
N GLU A 67 22.64 16.89 -14.74
CA GLU A 67 23.50 18.05 -14.45
C GLU A 67 24.99 17.70 -14.45
N GLN A 68 25.37 16.48 -14.05
CA GLN A 68 26.75 15.97 -14.15
C GLN A 68 27.14 15.51 -15.56
N GLY A 69 26.19 15.43 -16.50
CA GLY A 69 26.40 14.96 -17.88
C GLY A 69 26.76 16.06 -18.89
N GLN A 70 26.93 17.32 -18.46
CA GLN A 70 27.50 18.35 -19.32
C GLN A 70 29.04 18.22 -19.30
N PRO A 71 29.70 18.09 -20.48
CA PRO A 71 31.15 18.11 -20.57
C PRO A 71 31.74 19.45 -20.12
#